data_AF-A0A818EQR5-F1
#
_entry.id   AF-A0A818EQR5-F1
#
_cell.length_a   1.000
_cell.length_b   1.000
_cell.length_c   1.000
_cell.angle_alpha   90.00
_cell.angle_beta   90.00
_cell.angle_gamma   90.00
#
_symmetry.space_group_name_H-M   'P 1'
#
loop_
_entity.id
_entity.type
_entity.pdbx_description
1 polymer ?
#
loop_
_entity_poly.entity_id
_entity_poly.type
_entity_poly.pdbx_seq_one_letter_code
_entity_poly.pdbx_strand_id
1 'polypeptide(L)'
;MLLSFLPPICSQILLNQNNIQSQYISPHGLSGRIIPAGTFLTQILALEYIYGVVCPIPKFPPRPSTIQGIELIRITYDKEYLITENEITVNITGNKRLTFFANMAFDKNYKLWGYDGQIRNFGLTLDPSTDAEREATIGFICTFTQTFCAGELQQYSSVENCTQYLMKRIPFGSFDRGDQGNVACRTIHAYFVPLLPTVHCPHVGPTG
;
A
#
# COMPACT_ATOMS: atom_id res chain seq x y z
N MET A 1 -35.12 -7.50 2.49
CA MET A 1 -34.08 -8.10 3.34
C MET A 1 -32.74 -7.76 2.69
N LEU A 2 -32.07 -6.68 3.15
CA LEU A 2 -30.77 -6.30 2.65
C LEU A 2 -29.76 -7.30 3.20
N LEU A 3 -29.30 -8.23 2.37
CA LEU A 3 -28.12 -9.04 2.66
C LEU A 3 -26.95 -8.06 2.82
N SER A 4 -26.55 -7.80 4.06
CA SER A 4 -25.31 -7.08 4.34
C SER A 4 -24.17 -7.99 3.91
N PHE A 5 -23.66 -7.80 2.69
CA PHE A 5 -22.44 -8.46 2.26
C PHE A 5 -21.33 -8.02 3.21
N LEU A 6 -20.77 -8.97 3.95
CA LEU A 6 -19.58 -8.73 4.75
C LEU A 6 -18.46 -8.26 3.79
N PRO A 7 -17.65 -7.26 4.20
CA PRO A 7 -16.54 -6.82 3.37
C PRO A 7 -15.55 -7.98 3.16
N PRO A 8 -14.70 -7.93 2.11
CA PRO A 8 -13.68 -8.94 1.87
C PRO A 8 -12.82 -9.18 3.10
N ILE A 9 -12.41 -10.44 3.33
CA ILE A 9 -11.62 -10.85 4.51
C ILE A 9 -10.40 -9.96 4.72
N CYS A 10 -9.74 -9.56 3.63
CA CYS A 10 -8.53 -8.77 3.71
C CYS A 10 -8.77 -7.34 4.20
N SER A 11 -9.94 -6.76 3.89
CA SER A 11 -10.40 -5.48 4.44
C SER A 11 -10.79 -5.61 5.92
N GLN A 12 -11.36 -6.76 6.31
CA GLN A 12 -11.64 -7.05 7.73
C GLN A 12 -10.34 -7.15 8.54
N ILE A 13 -9.32 -7.83 8.00
CA ILE A 13 -7.98 -7.94 8.61
C ILE A 13 -7.36 -6.56 8.75
N LEU A 14 -7.31 -5.76 7.67
CA LEU A 14 -6.72 -4.42 7.70
C LEU A 14 -7.37 -3.52 8.77
N LEU A 15 -8.69 -3.58 8.91
CA LEU A 15 -9.47 -2.75 9.84
C LEU A 15 -9.71 -3.42 11.21
N ASN A 16 -9.11 -4.58 11.46
CA ASN A 16 -9.34 -5.43 12.63
C ASN A 16 -10.82 -5.63 13.02
N GLN A 17 -11.70 -5.81 12.04
CA GLN A 17 -13.13 -5.97 12.29
C GLN A 17 -13.37 -7.27 13.08
N ASN A 18 -14.18 -7.21 14.13
CA ASN A 18 -14.50 -8.35 14.99
C ASN A 18 -13.26 -9.09 15.55
N ASN A 19 -12.16 -8.36 15.80
CA ASN A 19 -10.91 -8.92 16.31
C ASN A 19 -10.29 -10.01 15.40
N ILE A 20 -10.57 -9.95 14.10
CA ILE A 20 -10.15 -10.98 13.15
C ILE A 20 -8.63 -11.08 12.99
N GLN A 21 -7.87 -10.02 13.29
CA GLN A 21 -6.41 -10.08 13.25
C GLN A 21 -5.87 -11.16 14.19
N SER A 22 -6.52 -11.41 15.33
CA SER A 22 -6.09 -12.46 16.26
C SER A 22 -6.09 -13.87 15.68
N GLN A 23 -6.79 -14.10 14.56
CA GLN A 23 -6.81 -15.38 13.84
C GLN A 23 -5.62 -15.55 12.89
N TYR A 24 -5.11 -14.45 12.33
CA TYR A 24 -4.15 -14.48 11.21
C TYR A 24 -2.78 -13.87 11.56
N ILE A 25 -2.74 -12.95 12.52
CA ILE A 25 -1.56 -12.16 12.88
C ILE A 25 -1.06 -12.61 14.25
N SER A 26 0.25 -12.78 14.37
CA SER A 26 0.88 -13.24 15.58
C SER A 26 0.72 -12.22 16.72
N PRO A 27 0.51 -12.66 17.98
CA PRO A 27 0.50 -11.76 19.13
C PRO A 27 1.86 -11.09 19.39
N HIS A 28 2.94 -11.57 18.76
CA HIS A 28 4.26 -10.94 18.83
C HIS A 28 4.36 -9.67 17.97
N GLY A 29 3.31 -9.34 17.22
CA GLY A 29 3.25 -8.23 16.29
C GLY A 29 3.56 -8.65 14.86
N LEU A 30 3.52 -7.67 13.96
CA LEU A 30 3.85 -7.83 12.55
C LEU A 30 4.77 -6.69 12.13
N SER A 31 5.83 -7.04 11.42
CA SER A 31 6.68 -6.08 10.73
C SER A 31 6.96 -6.60 9.32
N GLY A 32 7.44 -5.74 8.44
CA GLY A 32 7.94 -6.24 7.18
C GLY A 32 8.65 -5.21 6.33
N ARG A 33 9.10 -5.65 5.17
CA ARG A 33 9.78 -4.82 4.20
C ARG A 33 9.25 -5.14 2.81
N ILE A 34 9.07 -4.12 1.98
CA ILE A 34 8.80 -4.27 0.56
C ILE A 34 9.78 -3.40 -0.19
N ILE A 35 10.64 -4.00 -1.01
CA ILE A 35 11.50 -3.24 -1.92
C ILE A 35 10.68 -2.91 -3.18
N PRO A 36 10.64 -1.65 -3.63
CA PRO A 36 11.36 -0.46 -3.14
C PRO A 36 10.47 0.49 -2.31
N ALA A 37 9.39 0.00 -1.71
CA ALA A 37 8.42 0.83 -1.00
C ALA A 37 8.84 1.22 0.44
N GLY A 38 9.66 0.40 1.11
CA GLY A 38 10.22 0.72 2.42
C GLY A 38 10.14 -0.41 3.45
N THR A 39 10.37 -0.04 4.72
CA THR A 39 10.34 -0.93 5.89
C THR A 39 9.26 -0.46 6.87
N PHE A 40 8.49 -1.41 7.41
CA PHE A 40 7.30 -1.19 8.22
C PHE A 40 7.48 -1.86 9.58
N LEU A 41 7.70 -1.04 10.60
CA LEU A 41 8.12 -1.50 11.93
C LEU A 41 6.95 -1.77 12.89
N THR A 42 5.72 -1.41 12.50
CA THR A 42 4.52 -1.62 13.31
C THR A 42 3.50 -2.44 12.54
N GLN A 43 2.66 -3.16 13.28
CA GLN A 43 1.63 -4.02 12.70
C GLN A 43 0.70 -3.28 11.76
N ILE A 44 0.27 -2.06 12.12
CA ILE A 44 -0.63 -1.29 11.26
C ILE A 44 0.02 -0.92 9.93
N LEU A 45 1.26 -0.43 9.95
CA LEU A 45 2.01 -0.07 8.73
C LEU A 45 2.27 -1.29 7.86
N ALA A 46 2.61 -2.42 8.50
CA ALA A 46 2.87 -3.67 7.79
C ALA A 46 1.59 -4.23 7.12
N LEU A 47 0.44 -4.14 7.79
CA LEU A 47 -0.85 -4.53 7.22
C LEU A 47 -1.29 -3.61 6.08
N GLU A 48 -1.04 -2.31 6.15
CA GLU A 48 -1.38 -1.35 5.10
C GLU A 48 -0.68 -1.71 3.78
N TYR A 49 0.58 -2.11 3.83
CA TYR A 49 1.34 -2.43 2.61
C TYR A 49 1.04 -3.83 2.04
N ILE A 50 0.69 -4.81 2.88
CA ILE A 50 0.23 -6.13 2.40
C ILE A 50 -1.20 -6.03 1.85
N TYR A 51 -2.12 -5.44 2.61
CA TYR A 51 -3.56 -5.51 2.32
C TYR A 51 -4.11 -4.20 1.75
N GLY A 52 -3.68 -3.04 2.24
CA GLY A 52 -4.24 -1.74 1.85
C GLY A 52 -4.02 -1.37 0.37
N VAL A 53 -3.05 -2.00 -0.31
CA VAL A 53 -2.78 -1.81 -1.75
C VAL A 53 -3.75 -2.59 -2.64
N VAL A 54 -4.19 -3.77 -2.19
CA VAL A 54 -4.95 -4.73 -3.00
C VAL A 54 -6.40 -4.91 -2.54
N CYS A 55 -6.71 -4.56 -1.29
CA CYS A 55 -8.03 -4.78 -0.72
C CYS A 55 -9.01 -3.66 -1.09
N PRO A 56 -10.24 -4.01 -1.50
CA PRO A 56 -11.31 -3.03 -1.61
C PRO A 56 -11.70 -2.56 -0.23
N ILE A 57 -11.45 -1.29 0.09
CA ILE A 57 -11.78 -0.75 1.40
C ILE A 57 -13.15 -0.06 1.32
N PRO A 58 -14.14 -0.45 2.15
CA PRO A 58 -15.47 0.15 2.09
C PRO A 58 -15.42 1.67 2.28
N LYS A 59 -16.12 2.43 1.43
CA LYS A 59 -16.15 3.91 1.36
C LYS A 59 -14.90 4.57 0.74
N PHE A 60 -13.94 3.76 0.30
CA PHE A 60 -12.80 4.24 -0.47
C PHE A 60 -13.06 4.00 -1.95
N PRO A 61 -12.52 4.84 -2.84
CA PRO A 61 -12.56 4.57 -4.27
C PRO A 61 -11.96 3.19 -4.55
N PRO A 62 -12.54 2.45 -5.51
CA PRO A 62 -12.07 1.11 -5.83
C PRO A 62 -10.59 1.15 -6.18
N ARG A 63 -9.82 0.26 -5.56
CA ARG A 63 -8.41 0.07 -5.93
C ARG A 63 -8.37 -0.51 -7.34
N PRO A 64 -7.48 -0.03 -8.21
CA PRO A 64 -7.35 -0.56 -9.56
C PRO A 64 -6.74 -1.97 -9.60
N SER A 65 -6.51 -2.64 -8.47
CA SER A 65 -5.73 -3.86 -8.34
C SER A 65 -6.59 -5.06 -7.94
N THR A 66 -6.33 -6.22 -8.55
CA THR A 66 -6.91 -7.51 -8.19
C THR A 66 -5.83 -8.58 -8.17
N ILE A 67 -5.78 -9.39 -7.11
CA ILE A 67 -4.88 -10.55 -7.07
C ILE A 67 -5.37 -11.55 -8.11
N GLN A 68 -4.48 -11.97 -9.00
CA GLN A 68 -4.76 -12.96 -10.05
C GLN A 68 -4.28 -14.35 -9.66
N GLY A 69 -3.17 -14.43 -8.94
CA GLY A 69 -2.57 -15.70 -8.56
C GLY A 69 -1.55 -15.53 -7.45
N ILE A 70 -1.39 -16.60 -6.68
CA ILE A 70 -0.34 -16.76 -5.68
C ILE A 70 0.29 -18.12 -5.95
N GLU A 71 1.56 -18.13 -6.30
CA GLU A 71 2.35 -19.34 -6.49
C GLU A 71 3.27 -19.52 -5.28
N LEU A 72 3.16 -20.68 -4.63
CA LEU A 72 4.02 -21.06 -3.52
C LEU A 72 5.26 -21.76 -4.09
N ILE A 73 6.40 -21.07 -4.06
CA ILE A 73 7.66 -21.52 -4.66
C ILE A 73 8.36 -22.49 -3.70
N ARG A 74 8.43 -22.12 -2.43
CA ARG A 74 9.14 -22.91 -1.41
C ARG A 74 8.48 -22.76 -0.06
N ILE A 75 8.56 -23.83 0.71
CA ILE A 75 8.28 -23.84 2.14
C ILE A 75 9.54 -24.30 2.87
N THR A 76 9.95 -23.53 3.88
CA THR A 76 10.99 -23.92 4.85
C THR A 76 10.36 -24.01 6.23
N TYR A 77 10.64 -25.07 6.96
CA TYR A 77 10.01 -25.34 8.26
C TYR A 77 11.00 -25.99 9.23
N ASP A 78 11.06 -25.50 10.47
CA ASP A 78 11.96 -26.01 11.52
C ASP A 78 11.27 -26.33 12.86
N LYS A 79 9.96 -26.64 12.84
CA LYS A 79 9.07 -26.86 14.00
C LYS A 79 8.67 -25.61 14.77
N GLU A 80 9.52 -24.60 14.87
CA GLU A 80 9.20 -23.35 15.57
C GLU A 80 8.70 -22.28 14.60
N TYR A 81 9.23 -22.29 13.38
CA TYR A 81 8.91 -21.32 12.35
C TYR A 81 8.57 -21.99 11.02
N LEU A 82 7.69 -21.32 10.29
CA LEU A 82 7.35 -21.63 8.91
C LEU A 82 7.66 -20.40 8.06
N ILE A 83 8.44 -20.57 7.01
CA ILE A 83 8.72 -19.52 6.02
C ILE A 83 8.23 -20.01 4.66
N THR A 84 7.48 -19.16 3.98
CA THR A 84 7.03 -19.40 2.60
C THR A 84 7.68 -18.42 1.67
N GLU A 85 8.16 -18.88 0.52
CA GLU A 85 8.58 -18.04 -0.60
C GLU A 85 7.44 -18.07 -1.63
N ASN A 86 6.90 -16.90 -1.97
CA ASN A 86 5.72 -16.78 -2.83
C ASN A 86 5.98 -15.83 -3.98
N GLU A 87 5.42 -16.13 -5.15
CA GLU A 87 5.20 -15.16 -6.22
C GLU A 87 3.71 -14.80 -6.26
N ILE A 88 3.38 -13.52 -6.09
CA ILE A 88 2.02 -13.00 -6.12
C ILE A 88 1.88 -12.13 -7.38
N THR A 89 0.93 -12.49 -8.22
CA THR A 89 0.60 -11.74 -9.43
C THR A 89 -0.65 -10.91 -9.19
N VAL A 90 -0.56 -9.61 -9.46
CA VAL A 90 -1.65 -8.64 -9.31
C VAL A 90 -1.93 -7.98 -10.65
N ASN A 91 -3.17 -8.06 -11.13
CA ASN A 91 -3.62 -7.26 -12.27
C ASN A 91 -4.00 -5.87 -11.80
N ILE A 92 -3.55 -4.86 -12.52
CA ILE A 92 -3.90 -3.46 -12.32
C ILE A 92 -4.70 -2.97 -13.53
N THR A 93 -5.56 -1.96 -13.33
CA THR A 93 -6.31 -1.27 -14.39
C THR A 93 -5.45 -1.02 -15.63
N GLY A 94 -6.05 -1.27 -16.80
CA GLY A 94 -5.35 -1.23 -18.09
C GLY A 94 -4.62 -2.52 -18.45
N ASN A 95 -5.01 -3.66 -17.84
CA ASN A 95 -4.40 -4.98 -18.06
C ASN A 95 -2.89 -5.02 -17.80
N LYS A 96 -2.39 -4.13 -16.94
CA LYS A 96 -1.01 -4.18 -16.50
C LYS A 96 -0.86 -5.20 -15.37
N ARG A 97 0.31 -5.81 -15.25
CA ARG A 97 0.56 -6.89 -14.28
C ARG A 97 1.71 -6.51 -13.38
N LEU A 98 1.50 -6.47 -12.06
CA LEU A 98 2.57 -6.43 -11.07
C LEU A 98 2.90 -7.83 -10.56
N THR A 99 4.19 -8.05 -10.30
CA THR A 99 4.69 -9.29 -9.69
C THR A 99 5.41 -8.95 -8.40
N PHE A 100 4.96 -9.56 -7.31
CA PHE A 100 5.52 -9.45 -5.98
C PHE A 100 6.16 -10.77 -5.60
N PHE A 101 7.41 -10.75 -5.14
CA PHE A 101 8.02 -11.89 -4.48
C PHE A 101 8.02 -11.63 -3.00
N ALA A 102 7.52 -12.56 -2.20
CA ALA A 102 7.41 -12.36 -0.76
C ALA A 102 7.83 -13.61 0.01
N ASN A 103 8.80 -13.42 0.90
CA ASN A 103 9.10 -14.33 1.97
C ASN A 103 8.18 -13.99 3.15
N MET A 104 7.26 -14.87 3.49
CA MET A 104 6.33 -14.66 4.62
C MET A 104 6.68 -15.62 5.75
N ALA A 105 6.87 -15.06 6.94
CA ALA A 105 7.24 -15.80 8.15
C ALA A 105 6.03 -15.95 9.07
N PHE A 106 5.82 -17.18 9.55
CA PHE A 106 4.74 -17.57 10.43
C PHE A 106 5.29 -18.13 11.74
N ASP A 107 4.58 -17.87 12.84
CA ASP A 107 4.89 -18.43 14.14
C ASP A 107 4.44 -19.91 14.24
N LYS A 108 4.73 -20.56 15.37
CA LYS A 108 4.34 -21.95 15.64
C LYS A 108 2.83 -22.24 15.59
N ASN A 109 1.99 -21.21 15.61
CA ASN A 109 0.54 -21.31 15.46
C ASN A 109 0.07 -20.94 14.05
N TYR A 110 1.01 -20.85 13.09
CA TYR A 110 0.77 -20.49 11.69
C TYR A 110 0.22 -19.08 11.50
N LYS A 111 0.53 -18.16 12.43
CA LYS A 111 0.14 -16.75 12.31
C LYS A 111 1.28 -15.93 11.73
N LEU A 112 0.96 -15.03 10.81
CA LEU A 112 1.91 -14.14 10.16
C LEU A 112 2.54 -13.20 11.21
N TRP A 113 3.87 -13.14 11.26
CA TRP A 113 4.60 -12.24 12.16
C TRP A 113 5.69 -11.42 11.45
N GLY A 114 6.05 -11.79 10.21
CA GLY A 114 7.04 -11.06 9.43
C GLY A 114 6.88 -11.30 7.94
N TYR A 115 7.36 -10.34 7.14
CA TYR A 115 7.58 -10.56 5.72
C TYR A 115 8.71 -9.72 5.15
N ASP A 116 9.35 -10.22 4.11
CA ASP A 116 10.29 -9.48 3.27
C ASP A 116 9.93 -9.72 1.82
N GLY A 117 9.66 -8.65 1.08
CA GLY A 117 9.17 -8.74 -0.27
C GLY A 117 9.80 -7.76 -1.24
N GLN A 118 9.60 -8.02 -2.52
CA GLN A 118 10.08 -7.20 -3.62
C GLN A 118 9.02 -7.12 -4.72
N ILE A 119 8.70 -5.91 -5.17
CA ILE A 119 7.91 -5.66 -6.38
C ILE A 119 8.89 -5.58 -7.54
N ARG A 120 8.90 -6.58 -8.44
CA ARG A 120 9.96 -6.70 -9.45
C ARG A 120 9.83 -5.72 -10.61
N ASN A 121 8.61 -5.27 -10.92
CA ASN A 121 8.30 -4.48 -12.09
C ASN A 121 7.47 -3.25 -11.75
N PHE A 122 7.76 -2.62 -10.60
CA PHE A 122 6.94 -1.55 -10.05
C PHE A 122 6.95 -0.32 -10.95
N GLY A 123 8.13 0.25 -11.21
CA GLY A 123 8.34 1.37 -12.13
C GLY A 123 7.90 1.02 -13.54
N LEU A 124 8.34 -0.12 -14.07
CA LEU A 124 7.94 -0.60 -15.41
C LEU A 124 6.41 -0.63 -15.62
N THR A 125 5.65 -0.90 -14.57
CA THR A 125 4.20 -1.02 -14.64
C THR A 125 3.48 0.31 -14.40
N LEU A 126 3.92 1.07 -13.39
CA LEU A 126 3.17 2.23 -12.89
C LEU A 126 3.77 3.58 -13.25
N ASP A 127 5.02 3.64 -13.70
CA ASP A 127 5.60 4.91 -14.12
C ASP A 127 4.81 5.47 -15.32
N PRO A 128 4.34 6.72 -15.23
CA PRO A 128 3.66 7.36 -16.35
C PRO A 128 4.64 7.61 -17.48
N SER A 129 4.18 7.29 -18.68
CA SER A 129 4.91 7.37 -19.94
C SER A 129 4.73 8.72 -20.65
N THR A 130 3.73 9.51 -20.26
CA THR A 130 3.41 10.80 -20.86
C THR A 130 3.24 11.91 -19.80
N ASP A 131 3.38 13.16 -20.22
CA ASP A 131 3.14 14.31 -19.34
C ASP A 131 1.69 14.38 -18.86
N ALA A 132 0.72 14.02 -19.71
CA ALA A 132 -0.69 13.96 -19.32
C ALA A 132 -0.95 12.94 -18.20
N GLU A 133 -0.30 11.78 -18.24
CA GLU A 133 -0.39 10.78 -17.15
C GLU A 133 0.28 11.27 -15.86
N ARG A 134 1.38 12.04 -15.97
CA ARG A 134 2.05 12.67 -14.82
C ARG A 134 1.16 13.73 -14.18
N GLU A 135 0.54 14.58 -14.98
CA GLU A 135 -0.41 15.60 -14.52
C GLU A 135 -1.62 14.96 -13.85
N ALA A 136 -2.17 13.89 -14.43
CA ALA A 136 -3.27 13.14 -13.82
C ALA A 136 -2.89 12.53 -12.46
N THR A 137 -1.66 12.00 -12.34
CA THR A 137 -1.15 11.45 -11.07
C THR A 137 -1.01 12.54 -10.01
N ILE A 138 -0.47 13.70 -10.37
CA ILE A 138 -0.36 14.86 -9.47
C ILE A 138 -1.76 15.35 -9.06
N GLY A 139 -2.69 15.45 -10.01
CA GLY A 139 -4.08 15.83 -9.75
C GLY A 139 -4.78 14.89 -8.77
N PHE A 140 -4.54 13.58 -8.91
CA PHE A 140 -5.01 12.57 -7.95
C PHE A 140 -4.45 12.83 -6.54
N ILE A 141 -3.14 12.97 -6.38
CA ILE A 141 -2.51 13.24 -5.07
C ILE A 141 -3.11 14.49 -4.44
N CYS A 142 -3.18 15.58 -5.20
CA CYS A 142 -3.63 16.87 -4.66
C CYS A 142 -5.10 16.87 -4.28
N THR A 143 -5.96 16.25 -5.09
CA THR A 143 -7.39 16.11 -4.77
C THR A 143 -7.59 15.25 -3.52
N PHE A 144 -6.89 14.11 -3.41
CA PHE A 144 -6.99 13.23 -2.24
C PHE A 144 -6.46 13.89 -0.99
N THR A 145 -5.29 14.53 -1.08
CA THR A 145 -4.69 15.25 0.04
C THR A 145 -5.65 16.33 0.52
N GLN A 146 -6.22 17.14 -0.36
CA GLN A 146 -7.16 18.19 0.04
C GLN A 146 -8.44 17.62 0.67
N THR A 147 -8.90 16.45 0.22
CA THR A 147 -10.12 15.82 0.72
C THR A 147 -9.96 15.24 2.12
N PHE A 148 -8.82 14.59 2.39
CA PHE A 148 -8.65 13.76 3.58
C PHE A 148 -7.65 14.34 4.60
N CYS A 149 -6.77 15.25 4.18
CA CYS A 149 -5.86 15.96 5.05
C CYS A 149 -6.43 17.35 5.35
N ALA A 150 -7.31 17.42 6.35
CA ALA A 150 -8.00 18.64 6.77
C ALA A 150 -7.67 19.04 8.21
N GLY A 151 -8.01 20.28 8.59
CA GLY A 151 -7.72 20.81 9.93
C GLY A 151 -6.22 20.84 10.21
N GLU A 152 -5.79 20.29 11.35
CA GLU A 152 -4.37 20.21 11.72
C GLU A 152 -3.52 19.34 10.79
N LEU A 153 -4.16 18.47 10.00
CA LEU A 153 -3.48 17.62 9.02
C LEU A 153 -3.37 18.29 7.64
N GLN A 154 -3.86 19.51 7.46
CA GLN A 154 -3.81 20.20 6.16
C GLN A 154 -2.37 20.40 5.68
N GLN A 155 -2.09 19.95 4.45
CA GLN A 155 -0.73 19.99 3.87
C GLN A 155 -0.53 21.14 2.87
N TYR A 156 -1.61 21.57 2.22
CA TYR A 156 -1.60 22.61 1.19
C TYR A 156 -2.80 23.53 1.37
N SER A 157 -2.68 24.79 0.94
CA SER A 157 -3.76 25.77 1.05
C SER A 157 -4.90 25.51 0.05
N SER A 158 -4.60 24.91 -1.10
CA SER A 158 -5.57 24.47 -2.11
C SER A 158 -5.02 23.35 -2.99
N VAL A 159 -5.87 22.75 -3.82
CA VAL A 159 -5.46 21.78 -4.85
C VAL A 159 -4.46 22.40 -5.83
N GLU A 160 -4.69 23.65 -6.26
CA GLU A 160 -3.80 24.38 -7.15
C GLU A 160 -2.43 24.63 -6.51
N ASN A 161 -2.39 24.97 -5.23
CA ASN A 161 -1.13 25.15 -4.50
C ASN A 161 -0.34 23.84 -4.44
N CYS A 162 -1.00 22.71 -4.16
CA CYS A 162 -0.40 21.39 -4.21
C CYS A 162 0.15 21.05 -5.61
N THR A 163 -0.66 21.22 -6.65
CA THR A 163 -0.28 20.92 -8.04
C THR A 163 0.94 21.73 -8.46
N GLN A 164 0.94 23.04 -8.18
CA GLN A 164 2.08 23.91 -8.48
C GLN A 164 3.34 23.52 -7.72
N TYR A 165 3.22 23.11 -6.45
CA TYR A 165 4.36 22.65 -5.66
C TYR A 165 4.94 21.36 -6.25
N LEU A 166 4.10 20.34 -6.47
CA LEU A 166 4.54 19.05 -6.98
C LEU A 166 5.13 19.16 -8.39
N MET A 167 4.53 19.95 -9.30
CA MET A 167 5.07 20.12 -10.65
C MET A 167 6.40 20.88 -10.70
N LYS A 168 6.65 21.81 -9.76
CA LYS A 168 7.82 22.72 -9.84
C LYS A 168 8.97 22.34 -8.91
N ARG A 169 8.69 21.66 -7.80
CA ARG A 169 9.67 21.46 -6.71
C ARG A 169 10.07 20.01 -6.52
N ILE A 170 9.19 19.08 -6.87
CA ILE A 170 9.38 17.67 -6.58
C ILE A 170 9.65 16.93 -7.90
N PRO A 171 10.77 16.19 -8.02
CA PRO A 171 10.97 15.35 -9.20
C PRO A 171 9.87 14.28 -9.25
N PHE A 172 9.40 13.95 -10.45
CA PHE A 172 8.37 12.92 -10.59
C PHE A 172 8.86 11.58 -10.01
N GLY A 173 10.10 11.21 -10.34
CA GLY A 173 10.74 9.99 -9.89
C GLY A 173 10.20 8.75 -10.59
N SER A 174 10.35 7.62 -9.93
CA SER A 174 9.88 6.30 -10.40
C SER A 174 9.37 5.51 -9.20
N PHE A 175 8.39 4.65 -9.41
CA PHE A 175 7.95 3.69 -8.41
C PHE A 175 9.08 2.73 -8.00
N ASP A 176 10.12 2.55 -8.82
CA ASP A 176 11.33 1.81 -8.44
C ASP A 176 12.18 2.54 -7.36
N ARG A 177 11.78 3.77 -7.02
CA ARG A 177 12.32 4.63 -5.97
C ARG A 177 11.18 5.10 -5.05
N GLY A 178 10.25 4.19 -4.74
CA GLY A 178 9.03 4.45 -3.97
C GLY A 178 9.25 4.79 -2.49
N ASP A 179 10.49 4.77 -2.03
CA ASP A 179 10.95 5.16 -0.70
C ASP A 179 11.70 6.51 -0.69
N GLN A 180 11.71 7.23 -1.81
CA GLN A 180 12.40 8.52 -1.96
C GLN A 180 11.39 9.67 -2.00
N GLY A 181 11.78 10.89 -1.62
CA GLY A 181 10.93 12.11 -1.62
C GLY A 181 10.54 12.63 -3.02
N ASN A 182 9.87 11.80 -3.82
CA ASN A 182 9.43 12.07 -5.20
C ASN A 182 7.90 11.91 -5.35
N VAL A 183 7.35 12.26 -6.51
CA VAL A 183 5.89 12.16 -6.76
C VAL A 183 5.39 10.70 -6.73
N ALA A 184 6.18 9.73 -7.20
CA ALA A 184 5.80 8.31 -7.16
C ALA A 184 5.60 7.79 -5.71
N CYS A 185 6.51 8.11 -4.79
CA CYS A 185 6.37 7.82 -3.36
C CYS A 185 5.14 8.50 -2.76
N ARG A 186 4.90 9.78 -3.08
CA ARG A 186 3.69 10.49 -2.64
C ARG A 186 2.42 9.86 -3.16
N THR A 187 2.44 9.27 -4.36
CA THR A 187 1.30 8.52 -4.92
C THR A 187 0.97 7.30 -4.05
N ILE A 188 2.00 6.57 -3.60
CA ILE A 188 1.83 5.43 -2.68
C ILE A 188 1.16 5.92 -1.39
N HIS A 189 1.68 6.98 -0.78
CA HIS A 189 1.12 7.51 0.48
C HIS A 189 -0.28 8.11 0.32
N ALA A 190 -0.58 8.75 -0.81
CA ALA A 190 -1.92 9.29 -1.08
C ALA A 190 -3.00 8.21 -1.06
N TYR A 191 -2.67 6.99 -1.49
CA TYR A 191 -3.58 5.85 -1.38
C TYR A 191 -3.89 5.43 0.06
N PHE A 192 -2.98 5.67 0.99
CA PHE A 192 -3.13 5.29 2.40
C PHE A 192 -3.65 6.42 3.30
N VAL A 193 -3.62 7.67 2.82
CA VAL A 193 -4.16 8.83 3.55
C VAL A 193 -5.50 8.55 4.21
N PRO A 194 -6.53 7.99 3.54
CA PRO A 194 -7.82 7.86 4.20
C PRO A 194 -7.89 6.68 5.20
N LEU A 195 -6.87 5.81 5.28
CA LEU A 195 -6.77 4.77 6.31
C LEU A 195 -6.20 5.31 7.61
N LEU A 196 -5.09 6.05 7.50
CA LEU A 196 -4.37 6.59 8.65
C LEU A 196 -3.84 8.01 8.35
N PRO A 197 -4.72 9.03 8.31
CA PRO A 197 -4.35 10.38 7.91
C PRO A 197 -3.20 10.97 8.73
N THR A 198 -3.17 10.69 10.04
CA THR A 198 -2.14 11.20 10.96
C THR A 198 -0.73 10.73 10.61
N VAL A 199 -0.59 9.60 9.91
CA VAL A 199 0.71 9.08 9.44
C VAL A 199 1.00 9.52 8.02
N HIS A 200 0.02 9.45 7.12
CA HIS A 200 0.28 9.62 5.69
C HIS A 200 0.14 11.05 5.18
N CYS A 201 -0.63 11.92 5.84
CA CYS A 201 -0.74 13.33 5.43
C CYS A 201 0.64 14.04 5.40
N PRO A 202 1.50 13.91 6.43
CA PRO A 202 2.84 14.49 6.38
C PRO A 202 3.69 14.03 5.17
N HIS A 203 3.51 12.78 4.72
CA HIS A 203 4.30 12.21 3.62
C HIS A 203 3.83 12.68 2.23
N VAL A 204 2.59 13.14 2.07
CA VAL A 204 2.09 13.73 0.81
C VAL A 204 2.28 15.25 0.74
N GLY A 205 2.62 15.88 1.87
CA GLY A 205 2.85 17.32 2.00
C GLY A 205 4.31 17.78 1.81
N PRO A 206 4.59 19.08 1.88
CA PRO A 206 5.92 19.64 1.58
C PRO A 206 7.10 19.07 2.40
N THR A 207 6.84 18.54 3.60
CA THR A 207 7.84 17.96 4.51
C THR A 207 8.10 16.47 4.29
N GLY A 208 7.29 15.82 3.45
CA GLY A 208 7.39 14.39 3.13
C GLY A 208 8.52 14.05 2.19
#